data_AF-A0ABD5CHA3-F1
#
_entry.id   AF-A0ABD5CHA3-F1
#
_cell.length_a   1.000
_cell.length_b   1.000
_cell.length_c   1.000
_cell.angle_alpha   90.00
_cell.angle_beta   90.00
_cell.angle_gamma   90.00
#
_symmetry.space_group_name_H-M   'P 1'
#
loop_
_entity.id
_entity.type
_entity.pdbx_description
1 polymer ?
#
loop_
_entity_poly.entity_id
_entity_poly.type
_entity_poly.pdbx_seq_one_letter_code
_entity_poly.pdbx_strand_id
1 'polypeptide(L)'
;MPISIFFSWQADRSTLVCRNLQERALERAIERLGQMADLQNANREEFVLDRDTKNEPGSPPVAATIFTKIDAAAVFVPDFTFVGLRTDGRSTPNPNVLVEYGWALKALGYRRIVPIMNTAYGGSLAIDLPFDLRHHRHPITYHCPEDADEATRKLVREQLAKDCPRRMNFEPPRRSSFEPGWRPA
;
A
#
# COMPACT_ATOMS: atom_id res chain seq x y z
N MET A 1 2.65 5.65 -21.14
CA MET A 1 1.83 4.64 -20.45
C MET A 1 1.52 5.17 -19.06
N PRO A 2 0.31 4.92 -18.52
CA PRO A 2 -0.03 5.39 -17.18
C PRO A 2 0.88 4.74 -16.13
N ILE A 3 1.18 5.50 -15.08
CA ILE A 3 1.97 5.06 -13.94
C ILE A 3 1.02 4.41 -12.94
N SER A 4 1.09 3.07 -12.83
CA SER A 4 0.22 2.31 -11.94
C SER A 4 0.71 2.35 -10.49
N ILE A 5 -0.23 2.58 -9.57
CA ILE A 5 -0.06 2.40 -8.14
C ILE A 5 -0.92 1.21 -7.74
N PHE A 6 -0.30 0.11 -7.31
CA PHE A 6 -1.03 -1.08 -6.91
C PHE A 6 -1.39 -1.04 -5.42
N PHE A 7 -2.67 -1.05 -5.11
CA PHE A 7 -3.21 -1.08 -3.75
C PHE A 7 -3.58 -2.51 -3.34
N SER A 8 -2.80 -3.06 -2.41
CA SER A 8 -3.04 -4.35 -1.78
C SER A 8 -3.88 -4.16 -0.52
N TRP A 9 -5.13 -4.62 -0.58
CA TRP A 9 -6.16 -4.37 0.42
C TRP A 9 -6.59 -5.66 1.14
N GLN A 10 -7.21 -5.52 2.32
CA GLN A 10 -7.80 -6.64 3.07
C GLN A 10 -9.30 -6.46 3.33
N ALA A 11 -9.99 -7.58 3.54
CA ALA A 11 -11.45 -7.67 3.69
C ALA A 11 -11.92 -7.93 5.14
N ASP A 12 -11.00 -8.14 6.07
CA ASP A 12 -11.28 -8.61 7.43
C ASP A 12 -11.72 -7.48 8.38
N ARG A 13 -11.54 -6.22 7.98
CA ARG A 13 -11.98 -5.04 8.74
C ARG A 13 -13.06 -4.27 8.01
N SER A 14 -13.81 -3.45 8.76
CA SER A 14 -14.87 -2.60 8.20
C SER A 14 -14.35 -1.79 7.01
N THR A 15 -14.92 -2.06 5.84
CA THR A 15 -14.51 -1.39 4.60
C THR A 15 -14.72 0.12 4.65
N LEU A 16 -15.64 0.60 5.48
CA LEU A 16 -15.93 2.02 5.67
C LEU A 16 -14.74 2.79 6.27
N VAL A 17 -13.92 2.15 7.10
CA VAL A 17 -12.77 2.77 7.79
C VAL A 17 -11.41 2.21 7.35
N CYS A 18 -11.42 1.10 6.60
CA CYS A 18 -10.24 0.51 5.94
C CYS A 18 -10.36 0.64 4.42
N ARG A 19 -10.60 -0.45 3.68
CA ARG A 19 -10.52 -0.52 2.21
C ARG A 19 -11.08 0.70 1.48
N ASN A 20 -12.34 1.07 1.70
CA ASN A 20 -12.98 2.15 0.94
C ASN A 20 -12.44 3.53 1.35
N LEU A 21 -12.10 3.72 2.64
CA LEU A 21 -11.47 4.96 3.11
C LEU A 21 -10.08 5.13 2.49
N GLN A 22 -9.28 4.07 2.51
CA GLN A 22 -7.92 4.01 1.99
C GLN A 22 -7.91 4.20 0.47
N GLU A 23 -8.75 3.47 -0.26
CA GLU A 23 -8.88 3.58 -1.72
C GLU A 23 -9.23 5.01 -2.13
N ARG A 24 -10.25 5.61 -1.52
CA ARG A 24 -10.63 7.01 -1.80
C ARG A 24 -9.54 8.01 -1.43
N ALA A 25 -8.77 7.74 -0.38
CA ALA A 25 -7.62 8.59 -0.04
C ALA A 25 -6.51 8.48 -1.09
N LEU A 26 -6.27 7.28 -1.64
CA LEU A 26 -5.28 7.05 -2.68
C LEU A 26 -5.72 7.65 -4.02
N GLU A 27 -6.99 7.51 -4.40
CA GLU A 27 -7.57 8.21 -5.57
C GLU A 27 -7.35 9.73 -5.44
N ARG A 28 -7.66 10.29 -4.27
CA ARG A 28 -7.46 11.72 -4.00
C ARG A 28 -5.98 12.14 -4.00
N ALA A 29 -5.09 11.26 -3.56
CA ALA A 29 -3.65 11.48 -3.61
C ALA A 29 -3.13 11.52 -5.06
N ILE A 30 -3.60 10.60 -5.90
CA ILE A 30 -3.29 10.50 -7.32
C ILE A 30 -3.76 11.75 -8.07
N GLU A 31 -4.99 12.21 -7.82
CA GLU A 31 -5.50 13.47 -8.39
C GLU A 31 -4.59 14.66 -8.07
N ARG A 32 -4.12 14.76 -6.82
CA ARG A 32 -3.21 15.83 -6.39
C ARG A 32 -1.84 15.72 -7.04
N LEU A 33 -1.32 14.51 -7.20
CA LEU A 33 -0.07 14.27 -7.91
C LEU A 33 -0.16 14.72 -9.37
N GLY A 34 -1.26 14.38 -10.06
CA GLY A 34 -1.52 14.84 -11.42
C GLY A 34 -1.56 16.36 -11.53
N GLN A 35 -2.26 17.04 -10.61
CA GLN A 35 -2.32 18.51 -10.57
C GLN A 35 -0.95 19.16 -10.34
N MET A 36 -0.09 18.58 -9.49
CA MET A 36 1.27 19.08 -9.25
C MET A 36 2.17 18.90 -10.48
N ALA A 37 2.05 17.77 -11.18
CA ALA A 37 2.81 17.51 -12.40
C ALA A 37 2.43 18.48 -13.53
N ASP A 38 1.12 18.75 -13.69
CA ASP A 38 0.60 19.73 -14.64
C ASP A 38 1.17 21.13 -14.41
N LEU A 39 1.25 21.59 -13.15
CA LEU A 39 1.80 22.90 -12.79
C LEU A 39 3.30 23.03 -13.10
N GLN A 40 4.03 21.92 -13.16
CA GLN A 40 5.48 21.90 -13.39
C GLN A 40 5.87 21.80 -14.87
N ASN A 41 4.91 21.77 -15.81
CA ASN A 41 5.14 21.51 -17.25
C ASN A 41 5.98 20.24 -17.53
N ALA A 42 6.09 19.35 -16.55
CA ALA A 42 6.61 18.01 -16.76
C ALA A 42 5.55 17.22 -17.51
N ASN A 43 5.96 16.31 -18.41
CA ASN A 43 5.04 15.43 -19.16
C ASN A 43 3.87 14.98 -18.27
N ARG A 44 2.63 15.05 -18.78
CA ARG A 44 1.44 14.56 -18.08
C ARG A 44 1.57 13.07 -17.80
N GLU A 45 2.17 12.72 -16.68
CA GLU A 45 2.16 11.36 -16.16
C GLU A 45 0.76 11.08 -15.63
N GLU A 46 0.03 10.22 -16.33
CA GLU A 46 -1.28 9.76 -15.89
C GLU A 46 -1.06 8.70 -14.80
N PHE A 47 -1.36 9.04 -13.55
CA PHE A 47 -1.33 8.08 -12.45
C PHE A 47 -2.66 7.33 -12.36
N VAL A 48 -2.62 6.02 -12.19
CA VAL A 48 -3.82 5.18 -12.04
C VAL A 48 -3.74 4.31 -10.81
N LEU A 49 -4.86 4.19 -10.09
CA LEU A 49 -4.99 3.27 -8.96
C LEU A 49 -5.45 1.91 -9.48
N ASP A 50 -4.69 0.87 -9.16
CA ASP A 50 -4.99 -0.50 -9.53
C ASP A 50 -5.03 -1.42 -8.31
N ARG A 51 -5.73 -2.55 -8.41
CA ARG A 51 -5.91 -3.53 -7.34
C ARG A 51 -6.43 -4.85 -7.87
N ASP A 52 -6.33 -5.90 -7.05
CA ASP A 52 -6.94 -7.23 -7.29
C ASP A 52 -6.87 -7.68 -8.76
N THR A 53 -7.97 -8.12 -9.35
CA THR A 53 -8.10 -8.45 -10.78
C THR A 53 -8.91 -7.38 -11.53
N LYS A 54 -9.02 -6.16 -10.99
CA LYS A 54 -9.72 -5.05 -11.63
C LYS A 54 -9.22 -4.85 -13.06
N ASN A 55 -10.16 -4.62 -13.97
CA ASN A 55 -9.95 -4.42 -15.42
C ASN A 55 -9.42 -5.65 -16.18
N GLU A 56 -9.37 -6.83 -15.57
CA GLU A 56 -9.02 -8.09 -16.24
C GLU A 56 -10.29 -8.84 -16.67
N PRO A 57 -10.44 -9.20 -17.96
CA PRO A 57 -11.64 -9.86 -18.45
C PRO A 57 -11.69 -11.34 -18.05
N GLY A 58 -12.90 -11.86 -17.82
CA GLY A 58 -13.15 -13.28 -17.56
C GLY A 58 -12.85 -13.72 -16.13
N SER A 59 -12.35 -14.94 -15.98
CA SER A 59 -12.02 -15.57 -14.69
C SER A 59 -10.52 -15.88 -14.62
N PRO A 60 -9.65 -14.86 -14.59
CA PRO A 60 -8.22 -15.07 -14.65
C PRO A 60 -7.71 -15.72 -13.34
N PRO A 61 -6.55 -16.41 -13.38
CA PRO A 61 -5.93 -16.94 -12.17
C PRO A 61 -5.55 -15.78 -11.23
N VAL A 62 -6.31 -15.62 -10.14
CA VAL A 62 -6.28 -14.44 -9.26
C VAL A 62 -4.86 -14.08 -8.80
N ALA A 63 -4.14 -15.02 -8.18
CA ALA A 63 -2.81 -14.75 -7.63
C ALA A 63 -1.78 -14.37 -8.71
N ALA A 64 -1.73 -15.13 -9.81
CA ALA A 64 -0.80 -14.86 -10.91
C ALA A 64 -1.08 -13.49 -11.57
N THR A 65 -2.35 -13.12 -11.67
CA THR A 65 -2.79 -11.83 -12.20
C THR A 65 -2.35 -10.69 -11.29
N ILE A 66 -2.60 -10.81 -9.99
CA ILE A 66 -2.15 -9.83 -8.99
C ILE A 66 -0.63 -9.64 -9.05
N PHE A 67 0.14 -10.73 -9.09
CA PHE A 67 1.60 -10.66 -9.18
C PHE A 67 2.09 -9.98 -10.46
N THR A 68 1.44 -10.24 -11.59
CA THR A 68 1.74 -9.56 -12.86
C THR A 68 1.49 -8.05 -12.77
N LYS A 69 0.39 -7.65 -12.12
CA LYS A 69 0.05 -6.24 -11.91
C LYS A 69 1.01 -5.57 -10.93
N ILE A 70 1.46 -6.27 -9.90
CA ILE A 70 2.51 -5.80 -8.98
C ILE A 70 3.84 -5.62 -9.71
N ASP A 71 4.25 -6.57 -10.56
CA ASP A 71 5.49 -6.46 -11.35
C ASP A 71 5.51 -5.22 -12.26
N ALA A 72 4.34 -4.80 -12.77
CA ALA A 72 4.19 -3.62 -13.62
C ALA A 72 3.99 -2.30 -12.84
N ALA A 73 3.76 -2.36 -11.53
CA ALA A 73 3.46 -1.18 -10.73
C ALA A 73 4.69 -0.29 -10.50
N ALA A 74 4.48 1.03 -10.45
CA ALA A 74 5.53 1.97 -10.05
C ALA A 74 5.65 2.08 -8.53
N VAL A 75 4.53 1.95 -7.82
CA VAL A 75 4.43 1.98 -6.37
C VAL A 75 3.47 0.89 -5.90
N PHE A 76 3.82 0.22 -4.80
CA PHE A 76 2.97 -0.75 -4.12
C PHE A 76 2.54 -0.21 -2.75
N VAL A 77 1.25 -0.26 -2.46
CA VAL A 77 0.63 0.28 -1.23
C VAL A 77 -0.09 -0.86 -0.50
N PRO A 78 0.54 -1.48 0.52
CA PRO A 78 -0.14 -2.51 1.32
C PRO A 78 -0.90 -1.93 2.52
N ASP A 79 -2.08 -2.48 2.80
CA ASP A 79 -2.83 -2.28 4.05
C ASP A 79 -2.31 -3.21 5.17
N PHE A 80 -1.49 -2.67 6.07
CA PHE A 80 -0.97 -3.39 7.23
C PHE A 80 -1.87 -3.31 8.47
N THR A 81 -3.13 -2.85 8.31
CA THR A 81 -4.12 -2.92 9.39
C THR A 81 -4.18 -4.35 9.94
N PHE A 82 -4.06 -4.49 11.27
CA PHE A 82 -4.11 -5.79 11.91
C PHE A 82 -5.51 -6.39 11.80
N VAL A 83 -5.58 -7.66 11.41
CA VAL A 83 -6.84 -8.37 11.13
C VAL A 83 -7.13 -9.50 12.11
N GLY A 84 -6.13 -9.95 12.87
CA GLY A 84 -6.28 -11.04 13.81
C GLY A 84 -5.23 -11.02 14.91
N LEU A 85 -5.36 -11.99 15.82
CA LEU A 85 -4.41 -12.24 16.90
C LEU A 85 -3.74 -13.59 16.66
N ARG A 86 -2.43 -13.65 16.95
CA ARG A 86 -1.64 -14.87 17.00
C ARG A 86 -1.98 -15.65 18.28
N THR A 87 -1.52 -16.90 18.36
CA THR A 87 -1.67 -17.75 19.55
C THR A 87 -1.03 -17.17 20.80
N ASP A 88 -0.04 -16.28 20.65
CA ASP A 88 0.62 -15.56 21.75
C ASP A 88 0.00 -14.18 22.06
N GLY A 89 -1.17 -13.88 21.46
CA GLY A 89 -1.92 -12.65 21.70
C GLY A 89 -1.42 -11.43 20.90
N ARG A 90 -0.31 -11.53 20.17
CA ARG A 90 0.17 -10.44 19.30
C ARG A 90 -0.70 -10.27 18.07
N SER A 91 -0.87 -9.03 17.63
CA SER A 91 -1.63 -8.73 16.42
C SER A 91 -0.90 -9.16 15.15
N THR A 92 -1.64 -9.48 14.09
CA THR A 92 -1.08 -9.83 12.77
C THR A 92 -1.81 -9.12 11.62
N PRO A 93 -1.09 -8.63 10.58
CA PRO A 93 -1.70 -8.17 9.34
C PRO A 93 -2.35 -9.32 8.56
N ASN A 94 -3.07 -8.97 7.50
CA ASN A 94 -3.66 -9.94 6.59
C ASN A 94 -2.57 -10.75 5.85
N PRO A 95 -2.66 -12.10 5.83
CA PRO A 95 -1.63 -12.94 5.22
C PRO A 95 -1.52 -12.79 3.69
N ASN A 96 -2.62 -12.52 2.98
CA ASN A 96 -2.59 -12.30 1.53
C ASN A 96 -1.83 -11.00 1.22
N VAL A 97 -2.08 -9.94 1.97
CA VAL A 97 -1.33 -8.68 1.84
C VAL A 97 0.15 -8.89 2.12
N LEU A 98 0.52 -9.73 3.09
CA LEU A 98 1.92 -10.05 3.38
C LEU A 98 2.59 -10.86 2.26
N VAL A 99 1.87 -11.79 1.61
CA VAL A 99 2.37 -12.52 0.44
C VAL A 99 2.59 -11.57 -0.74
N GLU A 100 1.64 -10.70 -1.03
CA GLU A 100 1.76 -9.66 -2.08
C GLU A 100 2.89 -8.68 -1.77
N TYR A 101 3.08 -8.30 -0.51
CA TYR A 101 4.21 -7.49 -0.07
C TYR A 101 5.55 -8.17 -0.32
N GLY A 102 5.67 -9.47 -0.02
CA GLY A 102 6.87 -10.24 -0.32
C GLY A 102 7.17 -10.26 -1.83
N TRP A 103 6.14 -10.40 -2.66
CA TRP A 103 6.29 -10.29 -4.11
C TRP A 103 6.73 -8.89 -4.56
N ALA A 104 6.09 -7.85 -4.02
CA ALA A 104 6.42 -6.46 -4.32
C ALA A 104 7.85 -6.09 -3.91
N LEU A 105 8.36 -6.64 -2.80
CA LEU A 105 9.76 -6.50 -2.41
C LEU A 105 10.72 -7.06 -3.46
N LYS A 106 10.44 -8.27 -3.95
CA LYS A 106 11.21 -8.91 -5.02
C LYS A 106 11.15 -8.10 -6.32
N ALA A 107 9.98 -7.57 -6.67
CA ALA A 107 9.75 -6.93 -7.96
C ALA A 107 10.22 -5.46 -8.00
N LEU A 108 9.93 -4.70 -6.95
CA LEU A 108 10.05 -3.23 -6.93
C LEU A 108 11.14 -2.73 -5.96
N GLY A 109 11.54 -3.55 -4.99
CA GLY A 109 12.42 -3.18 -3.90
C GLY A 109 11.78 -2.22 -2.88
N TYR A 110 12.52 -1.94 -1.81
CA TYR A 110 12.00 -1.20 -0.65
C TYR A 110 11.56 0.24 -0.93
N ARG A 111 12.19 0.93 -1.88
CA ARG A 111 11.97 2.37 -2.14
C ARG A 111 10.61 2.70 -2.75
N ARG A 112 9.88 1.68 -3.22
CA ARG A 112 8.60 1.80 -3.94
C ARG A 112 7.43 1.23 -3.16
N ILE A 113 7.65 0.87 -1.90
CA ILE A 113 6.60 0.35 -1.03
C ILE A 113 6.19 1.44 -0.04
N VAL A 114 4.89 1.73 0.01
CA VAL A 114 4.30 2.75 0.90
C VAL A 114 3.20 2.09 1.73
N PRO A 115 3.53 1.44 2.86
CA PRO A 115 2.52 0.80 3.70
C PRO A 115 1.62 1.84 4.36
N ILE A 116 0.33 1.49 4.50
CA ILE A 116 -0.67 2.27 5.25
C ILE A 116 -1.30 1.40 6.33
N MET A 117 -1.79 2.01 7.40
CA MET A 117 -2.38 1.26 8.52
C MET A 117 -3.41 2.07 9.29
N ASN A 118 -4.57 1.45 9.56
CA ASN A 118 -5.52 1.94 10.55
C ASN A 118 -5.15 1.43 11.95
N THR A 119 -4.74 2.33 12.82
CA THR A 119 -4.35 2.06 14.20
C THR A 119 -5.53 1.85 15.16
N ALA A 120 -6.77 2.08 14.72
CA ALA A 120 -7.96 1.79 15.54
C ALA A 120 -8.12 0.30 15.86
N TYR A 121 -7.48 -0.60 15.09
CA TYR A 121 -7.45 -2.04 15.36
C TYR A 121 -6.26 -2.46 16.23
N GLY A 122 -5.69 -1.51 16.96
CA GLY A 122 -4.72 -1.73 18.02
C GLY A 122 -3.36 -2.22 17.55
N GLY A 123 -2.68 -2.92 18.46
CA GLY A 123 -1.33 -3.43 18.32
C GLY A 123 -0.24 -2.36 18.36
N SER A 124 0.97 -2.80 18.65
CA SER A 124 2.20 -2.01 18.65
C SER A 124 2.98 -2.29 17.38
N LEU A 125 3.22 -1.26 16.58
CA LEU A 125 4.07 -1.36 15.38
C LEU A 125 5.45 -1.97 15.68
N ALA A 126 6.00 -1.69 16.87
CA ALA A 126 7.31 -2.18 17.27
C ALA A 126 7.32 -3.67 17.70
N ILE A 127 6.17 -4.21 18.12
CA ILE A 127 6.08 -5.54 18.75
C ILE A 127 5.25 -6.53 17.92
N ASP A 128 4.30 -6.06 17.13
CA ASP A 128 3.30 -6.90 16.46
C ASP A 128 3.54 -7.04 14.97
N LEU A 129 4.19 -6.07 14.31
CA LEU A 129 4.62 -6.27 12.93
C LEU A 129 5.56 -7.50 12.84
N PRO A 130 5.49 -8.31 11.77
CA PRO A 130 6.50 -9.32 11.47
C PRO A 130 7.93 -8.76 11.60
N PHE A 131 8.88 -9.58 12.07
CA PHE A 131 10.26 -9.15 12.37
C PHE A 131 10.89 -8.38 11.20
N ASP A 132 10.74 -8.90 9.98
CA ASP A 132 11.29 -8.27 8.77
C ASP A 132 10.75 -6.85 8.55
N LEU A 133 9.48 -6.57 8.89
CA LEU A 133 8.87 -5.26 8.71
C LEU A 133 9.33 -4.22 9.75
N ARG A 134 9.76 -4.65 10.94
CA ARG A 134 10.14 -3.75 12.04
C ARG A 134 11.41 -2.96 11.78
N HIS A 135 12.29 -3.51 10.96
CA HIS A 135 13.57 -2.88 10.62
C HIS A 135 13.45 -1.89 9.45
N HIS A 136 12.23 -1.70 8.94
CA HIS A 136 11.92 -0.79 7.86
C HIS A 136 11.13 0.42 8.34
N ARG A 137 10.99 1.41 7.46
CA ARG A 137 10.20 2.61 7.75
C ARG A 137 8.76 2.21 8.09
N HIS A 138 8.27 2.65 9.24
CA HIS A 138 6.90 2.37 9.68
C HIS A 138 5.84 2.86 8.68
N PRO A 139 4.66 2.21 8.64
CA PRO A 139 3.54 2.63 7.79
C PRO A 139 3.12 4.10 7.96
N ILE A 140 2.42 4.64 6.97
CA ILE A 140 1.61 5.84 7.19
C ILE A 140 0.40 5.40 8.02
N THR A 141 0.32 5.92 9.24
CA THR A 141 -0.74 5.56 10.17
C THR A 141 -1.86 6.58 10.14
N TYR A 142 -3.08 6.10 10.29
CA TYR A 142 -4.22 6.91 10.67
C TYR A 142 -5.01 6.19 11.77
N HIS A 143 -5.90 6.90 12.44
CA HIS A 143 -6.80 6.34 13.45
C HIS A 143 -8.24 6.64 13.06
N CYS A 144 -9.02 5.61 12.74
CA CYS A 144 -10.42 5.73 12.39
C CYS A 144 -11.20 4.52 12.91
N PRO A 145 -11.85 4.60 14.09
CA PRO A 145 -12.66 3.52 14.63
C PRO A 145 -13.96 3.36 13.85
N GLU A 146 -14.59 2.20 13.95
CA GLU A 146 -15.79 1.86 13.14
C GLU A 146 -16.98 2.80 13.39
N ASP A 147 -17.09 3.34 14.61
CA ASP A 147 -18.14 4.25 15.06
C ASP A 147 -17.83 5.73 14.76
N ALA A 148 -16.71 6.03 14.09
CA ALA A 148 -16.38 7.39 13.68
C ALA A 148 -17.51 8.02 12.87
N ASP A 149 -17.72 9.33 13.00
CA ASP A 149 -18.71 10.04 12.19
C ASP A 149 -18.16 10.37 10.77
N GLU A 150 -19.03 10.87 9.89
CA GLU A 150 -18.62 11.20 8.52
C GLU A 150 -17.61 12.33 8.46
N ALA A 151 -17.69 13.29 9.39
CA ALA A 151 -16.74 14.39 9.49
C ALA A 151 -15.33 13.88 9.79
N THR A 152 -15.20 12.95 10.75
CA THR A 152 -13.94 12.29 11.12
C THR A 152 -13.40 11.46 9.95
N ARG A 153 -14.24 10.62 9.31
CA ARG A 153 -13.82 9.84 8.14
C ARG A 153 -13.32 10.73 7.00
N LYS A 154 -13.99 11.86 6.76
CA LYS A 154 -13.56 12.85 5.76
C LYS A 154 -12.21 13.47 6.13
N LEU A 155 -12.03 13.90 7.38
CA LEU A 155 -10.77 14.47 7.87
C LEU A 155 -9.61 13.48 7.67
N VAL A 156 -9.79 12.23 8.12
CA VAL A 156 -8.79 11.16 8.01
C VAL A 156 -8.44 10.88 6.55
N ARG A 157 -9.45 10.76 5.68
CA ARG A 157 -9.26 10.56 4.24
C ARG A 157 -8.44 11.69 3.60
N GLU A 158 -8.78 12.94 3.93
CA GLU A 158 -8.06 14.11 3.42
C GLU A 158 -6.62 14.19 3.91
N GLN A 159 -6.36 13.79 5.17
CA GLN A 159 -5.02 13.72 5.74
C GLN A 159 -4.18 12.63 5.08
N LEU A 160 -4.73 11.42 4.96
CA LEU A 160 -4.06 10.30 4.28
C LEU A 160 -3.73 10.65 2.82
N ALA A 161 -4.64 11.34 2.13
CA ALA A 161 -4.41 11.84 0.77
C ALA A 161 -3.32 12.93 0.67
N LYS A 162 -2.95 13.59 1.78
CA LYS A 162 -1.80 14.53 1.82
C LYS A 162 -0.49 13.79 2.11
N ASP A 163 -0.55 12.75 2.92
CA ASP A 163 0.64 12.04 3.41
C ASP A 163 1.16 11.01 2.42
N CYS A 164 0.28 10.32 1.69
CA CYS A 164 0.66 9.31 0.69
C CYS A 164 1.61 9.86 -0.38
N PRO A 165 1.32 10.98 -1.08
CA PRO A 165 2.22 11.55 -2.09
C PRO A 165 3.64 11.82 -1.60
N ARG A 166 3.79 12.24 -0.33
CA ARG A 166 5.11 12.58 0.26
C ARG A 166 6.01 11.36 0.43
N ARG A 167 5.45 10.15 0.35
CA ARG A 167 6.20 8.89 0.46
C ARG A 167 6.33 8.14 -0.85
N MET A 168 5.59 8.53 -1.88
CA MET A 168 5.67 7.90 -3.20
C MET A 168 6.89 8.46 -3.93
N ASN A 169 7.86 7.60 -4.25
CA ASN A 169 9.00 7.96 -5.09
C ASN A 169 8.79 7.38 -6.49
N PHE A 170 8.54 8.26 -7.46
CA PHE A 170 8.30 7.87 -8.86
C PHE A 170 9.56 7.90 -9.72
N GLU A 171 10.75 8.12 -9.14
CA GLU A 171 12.01 8.04 -9.88
C GLU A 171 12.13 6.68 -10.62
N PRO A 172 12.53 6.69 -11.90
CA PRO A 172 12.73 5.47 -12.68
C PRO A 172 13.74 4.54 -12.00
N PRO A 173 13.62 3.22 -12.20
CA PRO A 173 14.48 2.28 -11.49
C PRO A 173 15.92 2.55 -11.91
N ARG A 174 16.75 3.03 -10.98
CA ARG A 174 18.19 2.82 -11.12
C ARG A 174 18.34 1.31 -11.11
N ARG A 175 18.90 0.72 -12.17
CA ARG A 175 19.22 -0.71 -12.19
C ARG A 175 20.07 -1.00 -10.95
N SER A 176 19.40 -1.46 -9.91
CA SER A 176 20.03 -2.00 -8.72
C SER A 176 20.53 -3.35 -9.16
N SER A 177 21.84 -3.50 -9.33
CA SER A 177 22.48 -4.79 -9.20
C SER A 177 22.20 -5.27 -7.77
N PHE A 178 21.05 -5.91 -7.59
CA PHE A 178 20.76 -6.65 -6.38
C PHE A 178 21.76 -7.82 -6.38
N GLU A 179 22.91 -7.63 -5.74
CA GLU A 179 23.74 -8.75 -5.31
C GLU A 179 23.13 -9.23 -3.99
N PRO A 180 22.53 -10.42 -3.93
CA PRO A 180 22.21 -11.03 -2.65
C PRO A 180 23.52 -11.17 -1.89
N GLY A 181 23.63 -10.54 -0.71
CA GLY A 181 24.80 -10.64 0.17
C GLY A 181 25.04 -12.05 0.74
N TRP A 182 24.44 -13.09 0.15
CA TRP A 182 24.67 -14.48 0.47
C TRP A 182 25.86 -14.99 -0.36
N ARG A 183 27.03 -15.05 0.27
CA ARG A 183 28.14 -15.88 -0.22
C ARG A 183 28.12 -17.18 0.59
N PRO A 184 27.87 -18.35 -0.03
CA PRO A 184 28.09 -19.61 0.68
C PRO A 184 29.59 -19.72 1.03
N ALA A 185 29.85 -20.13 2.26
CA ALA A 185 31.19 -20.45 2.75
C ALA A 185 31.76 -21.69 2.03
#